data_AF-A0A1G0RHA5-F1
#
_entry.id   AF-A0A1G0RHA5-F1
#
_cell.length_a   1.000
_cell.length_b   1.000
_cell.length_c   1.000
_cell.angle_alpha   90.00
_cell.angle_beta   90.00
_cell.angle_gamma   90.00
#
_symmetry.space_group_name_H-M   'P 1'
#
loop_
_entity.id
_entity.type
_entity.pdbx_description
1 polymer ?
#
loop_
_entity_poly.entity_id
_entity_poly.type
_entity_poly.pdbx_seq_one_letter_code
_entity_poly.pdbx_strand_id
1 'polypeptide(L)'
;MLSQDTITIKGIVILQKFSEGSKSEHDAIYLDTGTTKFRLKRRGGNPFYDEFLHSLVGKTVVLKGKITSHFFEITEVEEIL
;
A
#
# COMPACT_ATOMS: atom_id res chain seq x y z
N MET A 1 15.04 23.72 0.69
CA MET A 1 14.65 22.92 -0.48
C MET A 1 14.58 21.48 -0.01
N LEU A 2 13.41 21.03 0.47
CA LEU A 2 13.28 19.70 1.08
C LEU A 2 13.10 18.68 -0.05
N SER A 3 14.19 18.03 -0.44
CA SER A 3 14.14 16.80 -1.23
C SER A 3 13.38 15.76 -0.43
N GLN A 4 12.10 15.57 -0.74
CA GLN A 4 11.39 14.41 -0.24
C GLN A 4 11.77 13.25 -1.13
N ASP A 5 12.67 12.39 -0.63
CA ASP A 5 13.06 11.14 -1.28
C ASP A 5 11.83 10.22 -1.30
N THR A 6 10.99 10.43 -2.29
CA THR A 6 9.92 9.51 -2.67
C THR A 6 10.54 8.45 -3.55
N ILE A 7 10.19 7.20 -3.28
CA ILE A 7 10.60 6.06 -4.08
C ILE A 7 9.40 5.54 -4.84
N THR A 8 9.66 5.01 -6.03
CA THR A 8 8.67 4.37 -6.88
C THR A 8 8.84 2.86 -6.77
N ILE A 9 7.77 2.15 -6.43
CA ILE A 9 7.75 0.70 -6.29
C ILE A 9 6.68 0.14 -7.23
N LYS A 10 7.05 -0.87 -8.02
CA LYS A 10 6.13 -1.66 -8.81
C LYS A 10 5.81 -2.96 -8.08
N GLY A 11 4.54 -3.33 -8.04
CA GLY A 11 4.09 -4.59 -7.46
C GLY A 11 2.61 -4.86 -7.73
N ILE A 12 2.14 -6.02 -7.31
CA ILE A 12 0.73 -6.36 -7.32
C ILE A 12 0.10 -5.95 -5.98
N VAL A 13 -1.03 -5.25 -6.03
CA VAL A 13 -1.77 -4.95 -4.81
C VAL A 13 -2.54 -6.18 -4.38
N ILE A 14 -2.31 -6.64 -3.16
CA ILE A 14 -3.01 -7.78 -2.58
C ILE A 14 -3.71 -7.34 -1.30
N LEU A 15 -4.89 -7.91 -1.06
CA LEU A 15 -5.58 -7.79 0.21
C LEU A 15 -5.16 -8.98 1.07
N GLN A 16 -4.58 -8.72 2.24
CA GLN A 16 -4.19 -9.78 3.17
C GLN A 16 -4.82 -9.49 4.54
N LYS A 17 -5.33 -10.54 5.18
CA LYS A 17 -5.88 -10.43 6.53
C LYS A 17 -4.76 -10.09 7.50
N PHE A 18 -4.94 -9.01 8.25
CA PHE A 18 -4.07 -8.66 9.35
C PHE A 18 -4.60 -9.32 10.63
N SER A 19 -3.75 -10.09 11.31
CA SER A 19 -4.05 -10.85 12.54
C SER A 19 -5.09 -11.97 12.41
N GLU A 20 -4.78 -12.99 11.61
CA GLU A 20 -5.57 -14.23 11.56
C GLU A 20 -5.74 -14.81 12.99
N GLY A 21 -6.98 -14.88 13.48
CA GLY A 21 -7.31 -15.45 14.81
C GLY A 21 -7.45 -14.47 15.99
N SER A 22 -7.46 -13.15 15.78
CA SER A 22 -7.75 -12.17 16.85
C SER A 22 -9.09 -11.45 16.63
N LYS A 23 -9.72 -10.90 17.68
CA LYS A 23 -10.99 -10.13 17.57
C LYS A 23 -10.90 -8.86 16.70
N SER A 24 -9.73 -8.57 16.13
CA SER A 24 -9.45 -7.43 15.26
C SER A 24 -8.94 -7.89 13.88
N GLU A 25 -9.49 -9.00 13.35
CA GLU A 25 -9.30 -9.36 11.94
C GLU A 25 -9.76 -8.19 11.08
N HIS A 26 -8.80 -7.51 10.48
CA HIS A 26 -9.06 -6.42 9.55
C HIS A 26 -8.25 -6.66 8.28
N ASP A 27 -8.89 -6.39 7.16
CA ASP A 27 -8.23 -6.47 5.88
C ASP A 27 -7.24 -5.31 5.75
N ALA A 28 -5.99 -5.64 5.43
CA ALA A 28 -4.96 -4.64 5.15
C ALA A 28 -4.44 -4.85 3.73
N ILE A 29 -4.19 -3.73 3.07
CA ILE A 29 -3.73 -3.73 1.68
C ILE A 29 -2.21 -3.74 1.68
N TYR A 30 -1.64 -4.66 0.91
CA TYR A 30 -0.21 -4.81 0.74
C TYR A 30 0.15 -4.67 -0.74
N LEU A 31 1.33 -4.11 -1.00
CA LEU A 31 1.99 -4.16 -2.29
C LEU A 31 2.99 -5.29 -2.24
N ASP A 32 2.74 -6.33 -3.03
CA ASP A 32 3.65 -7.44 -3.21
C ASP A 32 4.56 -7.16 -4.42
N THR A 33 5.85 -6.95 -4.15
CA THR A 33 6.85 -6.72 -5.20
C THR A 33 7.44 -8.04 -5.74
N GLY A 34 6.96 -9.20 -5.25
CA GLY A 34 7.52 -10.52 -5.51
C GLY A 34 8.68 -10.89 -4.58
N THR A 35 9.36 -9.91 -4.00
CA THR A 35 10.47 -10.11 -3.04
C THR A 35 10.07 -9.71 -1.62
N THR A 36 9.30 -8.63 -1.49
CA THR A 36 8.87 -8.07 -0.20
C THR A 36 7.44 -7.59 -0.31
N LYS A 37 6.70 -7.68 0.79
CA LYS A 37 5.35 -7.13 0.92
C LYS A 37 5.39 -5.86 1.75
N PHE A 38 4.89 -4.77 1.19
CA PHE A 38 4.80 -3.49 1.89
C PHE A 38 3.34 -3.17 2.22
N ARG A 39 3.02 -2.92 3.49
CA ARG A 39 1.68 -2.45 3.86
C ARG A 39 1.46 -1.08 3.23
N LEU A 40 0.43 -0.94 2.39
CA LEU A 40 0.09 0.32 1.74
C LEU A 40 -0.73 1.19 2.69
N LYS A 41 -0.40 2.48 2.69
CA LYS A 41 -1.20 3.51 3.35
C LYS A 41 -1.22 4.76 2.49
N ARG A 42 -2.39 5.31 2.18
CA ARG A 42 -2.48 6.57 1.44
C ARG A 42 -2.44 7.75 2.41
N ARG A 43 -1.68 8.79 2.06
CA ARG A 43 -1.69 10.04 2.83
C ARG A 43 -3.08 10.69 2.75
N GLY A 44 -3.72 10.88 3.90
CA GLY A 44 -5.09 11.39 3.98
C GLY A 44 -6.19 10.39 3.59
N GLY A 45 -5.83 9.12 3.32
CA GLY A 45 -6.80 8.04 3.15
C GLY A 45 -7.40 7.60 4.49
N ASN A 46 -8.56 6.98 4.45
CA ASN A 46 -9.21 6.45 5.65
C ASN A 46 -8.36 5.28 6.21
N PRO A 47 -7.95 5.34 7.49
CA PRO A 47 -7.07 4.34 8.11
C PRO A 47 -7.71 2.96 8.26
N PHE A 48 -9.04 2.86 8.16
CA PHE A 48 -9.79 1.61 8.28
C PHE A 48 -10.22 1.04 6.93
N TYR A 49 -10.56 1.88 5.96
CA TYR A 49 -11.05 1.44 4.66
C TYR A 49 -10.80 2.49 3.57
N ASP A 50 -9.78 2.29 2.76
CA ASP A 50 -9.49 3.16 1.62
C ASP A 50 -10.02 2.53 0.33
N GLU A 51 -11.19 2.99 -0.12
CA GLU A 51 -11.84 2.53 -1.36
C GLU A 51 -10.92 2.57 -2.57
N PHE A 52 -10.06 3.60 -2.64
CA PHE A 52 -9.11 3.75 -3.72
C PHE A 52 -8.11 2.60 -3.74
N LEU A 53 -7.46 2.31 -2.61
CA LEU A 53 -6.52 1.20 -2.52
C LEU A 53 -7.22 -0.15 -2.72
N HIS A 54 -8.43 -0.32 -2.18
CA HIS A 54 -9.24 -1.52 -2.38
C HIS A 54 -9.54 -1.77 -3.87
N SER A 55 -9.78 -0.71 -4.64
CA SER A 55 -10.02 -0.80 -6.09
C SER A 55 -8.78 -1.23 -6.90
N LEU A 56 -7.60 -1.18 -6.29
CA LEU A 56 -6.34 -1.61 -6.89
C LEU A 56 -6.02 -3.07 -6.58
N VAL A 57 -6.70 -3.70 -5.61
CA VAL A 57 -6.48 -5.11 -5.24
C VAL A 57 -6.63 -6.00 -6.47
N GLY A 58 -5.64 -6.88 -6.68
CA GLY A 58 -5.52 -7.75 -7.83
C GLY A 58 -4.86 -7.12 -9.07
N LYS A 59 -4.59 -5.81 -9.05
CA LYS A 59 -3.95 -5.08 -10.17
C LYS A 59 -2.47 -4.89 -9.92
N THR A 60 -1.70 -4.86 -11.00
CA THR A 60 -0.28 -4.50 -10.92
C THR A 60 -0.18 -2.99 -11.02
N VAL A 61 0.46 -2.35 -10.05
CA VAL A 61 0.53 -0.88 -9.98
C VAL A 61 1.95 -0.41 -9.75
N VAL A 62 2.20 0.81 -10.19
CA VAL A 62 3.43 1.55 -9.91
C VAL A 62 3.06 2.68 -8.96
N LEU A 63 3.52 2.59 -7.71
CA LEU A 63 3.18 3.51 -6.64
C LEU A 63 4.40 4.32 -6.23
N LYS A 64 4.22 5.62 -6.08
CA LYS A 64 5.24 6.55 -5.59
C LYS A 64 4.88 7.05 -4.21
N GLY A 65 5.87 7.02 -3.32
CA GLY A 65 5.64 7.34 -1.93
C GLY A 65 6.88 7.24 -1.07
N LYS A 66 6.69 7.18 0.24
CA LYS A 66 7.77 7.07 1.22
C LYS A 66 7.64 5.80 2.03
N ILE A 67 8.71 5.01 2.11
CA ILE A 67 8.77 3.88 3.05
C ILE A 67 8.99 4.43 4.46
N THR A 68 8.14 4.01 5.38
CA THR A 68 8.33 4.19 6.83
C THR A 68 8.68 2.85 7.47
N SER A 69 9.02 2.84 8.76
CA SER A 69 9.35 1.61 9.51
C SER A 69 8.22 0.56 9.54
N HIS A 70 6.98 0.95 9.20
CA HIS A 70 5.81 0.07 9.34
C HIS A 70 4.94 -0.02 8.08
N PHE A 71 4.99 0.97 7.19
CA PHE A 71 4.14 1.01 5.99
C PHE A 71 4.77 1.85 4.89
N PHE A 72 4.35 1.60 3.65
CA PHE A 72 4.64 2.45 2.50
C PHE A 72 3.53 3.49 2.36
N GLU A 73 3.87 4.75 2.67
CA GLU A 73 2.96 5.87 2.53
C GLU A 73 2.95 6.33 1.08
N ILE A 74 1.88 5.99 0.36
CA ILE A 74 1.73 6.39 -1.03
C ILE A 74 1.25 7.84 -1.11
N THR A 75 1.90 8.59 -2.00
CA THR A 75 1.53 9.96 -2.33
C THR A 75 0.90 10.04 -3.70
N GLU A 76 1.31 9.17 -4.63
CA GLU A 76 0.88 9.20 -6.02
C GLU A 76 0.86 7.79 -6.63
N VAL A 77 -0.05 7.55 -7.57
CA VAL A 77 -0.12 6.32 -8.38
C VAL A 77 0.27 6.71 -9.78
N GLU A 78 1.37 6.15 -10.28
CA GLU A 78 1.91 6.48 -11.60
C GLU A 78 1.23 5.65 -12.70
N GLU A 79 1.04 4.36 -12.47
CA GLU A 79 0.52 3.46 -13.50
C GLU A 79 -0.25 2.28 -12.89
N ILE A 80 -1.29 1.83 -13.60
CA ILE A 80 -2.10 0.65 -13.28
C ILE A 80 -2.14 -0.22 -14.53
N LEU A 81 -1.62 -1.45 -14.40
CA LEU A 81 -1.53 -2.49 -15.43
C LEU A 81 -2.55 -3.60 -15.19
#